data_AF-A0A2D0KN80-F1
#
_entry.id   AF-A0A2D0KN80-F1
#
_cell.length_a   1.000
_cell.length_b   1.000
_cell.length_c   1.000
_cell.angle_alpha   90.00
_cell.angle_beta   90.00
_cell.angle_gamma   90.00
#
_symmetry.space_group_name_H-M   'P 1'
#
loop_
_entity.id
_entity.type
_entity.pdbx_description
1 polymer ?
#
loop_
_entity_poly.entity_id
_entity_poly.type
_entity_poly.pdbx_seq_one_letter_code
_entity_poly.pdbx_strand_id
1 'polypeptide(L)'
;MGIDLSIIWFVIIIFATLMYIVADGFDLGIGIILPFTKDPTERDVMVNTVAPVWDGNETWLVLGGAALYGAFPLAYSVIIDALTIPLTLMLVGLIFRGVAFEFRFKALPEHRAFWDRAFIGGSLLTTFCQGITVGAVINGFEITGRHFSGSALSWLAPFPLFCGFGLIIAYALLGSSWLIMKTEYRLHRKMCSLTVYLALALLAVIAVISIWTPLAHADIALRWFSLPNLYFLLPVPLLVLASTWCLVRSAYNYGNYAPFFLTLLLIFLGFSGLGISLWPNIIPPSVSIWDAASPPQSQGFMLVGGLLIIPVVLGYTSWSYYVFRGKVKSGENYH
;
A
#
# COMPACT_ATOMS: atom_id res chain seq x y z
N MET A 1 -28.51 14.68 -16.75
CA MET A 1 -27.56 13.79 -16.06
C MET A 1 -26.66 14.67 -15.23
N GLY A 2 -26.85 14.69 -13.91
CA GLY A 2 -26.01 15.47 -13.00
C GLY A 2 -24.67 14.77 -12.75
N ILE A 3 -23.68 15.52 -12.29
CA ILE A 3 -22.38 15.00 -11.86
C ILE A 3 -22.60 14.14 -10.61
N ASP A 4 -22.16 12.87 -10.63
CA ASP A 4 -22.23 11.98 -9.46
C ASP A 4 -21.03 12.25 -8.53
N LEU A 5 -21.29 13.02 -7.47
CA LEU A 5 -20.29 13.40 -6.48
C LEU A 5 -19.75 12.19 -5.69
N SER A 6 -20.57 11.17 -5.47
CA SER A 6 -20.15 9.95 -4.77
C SER A 6 -19.13 9.17 -5.60
N ILE A 7 -19.33 9.05 -6.91
CA ILE A 7 -18.33 8.44 -7.80
C ILE A 7 -17.02 9.23 -7.77
N ILE A 8 -17.08 10.57 -7.87
CA ILE A 8 -15.87 11.41 -7.82
C ILE A 8 -15.10 11.19 -6.53
N TRP A 9 -15.77 11.24 -5.38
CA TRP A 9 -15.13 11.02 -4.09
C TRP A 9 -14.58 9.62 -3.93
N PHE A 10 -15.30 8.61 -4.41
CA PHE A 10 -14.83 7.24 -4.40
C PHE A 10 -13.53 7.09 -5.21
N VAL A 11 -13.46 7.70 -6.40
CA VAL A 11 -12.24 7.75 -7.22
C VAL A 11 -11.10 8.47 -6.50
N ILE A 12 -11.38 9.60 -5.83
CA ILE A 12 -10.37 10.34 -5.04
C ILE A 12 -9.81 9.47 -3.90
N ILE A 13 -10.66 8.74 -3.18
CA ILE A 13 -10.23 7.87 -2.07
C ILE A 13 -9.43 6.68 -2.59
N ILE A 14 -9.88 6.04 -3.67
CA ILE A 14 -9.12 4.96 -4.34
C ILE A 14 -7.77 5.48 -4.79
N PHE A 15 -7.72 6.67 -5.40
CA PHE A 15 -6.48 7.29 -5.83
C PHE A 15 -5.55 7.58 -4.65
N ALA A 16 -6.05 8.19 -3.58
CA ALA A 16 -5.27 8.47 -2.37
C ALA A 16 -4.74 7.18 -1.74
N THR A 17 -5.55 6.13 -1.69
CA THR A 17 -5.15 4.81 -1.17
C THR A 17 -4.05 4.18 -2.03
N LEU A 18 -4.20 4.22 -3.37
CA LEU A 18 -3.18 3.73 -4.30
C LEU A 18 -1.88 4.54 -4.19
N MET A 19 -1.99 5.86 -4.08
CA MET A 19 -0.83 6.75 -3.91
C MET A 19 -0.10 6.44 -2.60
N TYR A 20 -0.81 6.24 -1.49
CA TYR A 20 -0.19 5.79 -0.24
C TYR A 20 0.50 4.44 -0.41
N ILE A 21 -0.17 3.46 -1.03
CA ILE A 21 0.40 2.13 -1.28
C ILE A 21 1.69 2.20 -2.12
N VAL A 22 1.71 3.05 -3.13
CA VAL A 22 2.84 3.19 -4.05
C VAL A 22 3.96 4.01 -3.45
N ALA A 23 3.63 5.14 -2.83
CA ALA A 23 4.60 6.11 -2.33
C ALA A 23 5.20 5.66 -1.00
N ASP A 24 4.37 5.30 -0.02
CA ASP A 24 4.86 4.88 1.30
C ASP A 24 5.23 3.38 1.34
N GLY A 25 4.73 2.59 0.39
CA GLY A 25 4.99 1.15 0.33
C GLY A 25 6.46 0.79 0.11
N PHE A 26 7.24 1.58 -0.65
CA PHE A 26 8.68 1.35 -0.72
C PHE A 26 9.43 1.88 0.52
N ASP A 27 8.93 2.92 1.19
CA ASP A 27 9.52 3.43 2.43
C ASP A 27 9.43 2.38 3.54
N LEU A 28 8.22 1.84 3.76
CA LEU A 28 7.97 0.70 4.64
C LEU A 28 8.73 -0.54 4.17
N GLY A 29 8.78 -0.75 2.85
CA GLY A 29 9.53 -1.82 2.21
C GLY A 29 11.00 -1.84 2.57
N ILE A 30 11.67 -0.68 2.59
CA ILE A 30 13.08 -0.53 3.00
C ILE A 30 13.25 -0.96 4.45
N GLY A 31 12.35 -0.55 5.35
CA GLY A 31 12.36 -0.97 6.75
C GLY A 31 12.21 -2.48 6.92
N ILE A 32 11.34 -3.11 6.14
CA ILE A 32 11.12 -4.57 6.14
C ILE A 32 12.38 -5.33 5.69
N ILE A 33 13.08 -4.83 4.67
CA ILE A 33 14.25 -5.53 4.11
C ILE A 33 15.59 -5.11 4.73
N LEU A 34 15.61 -4.07 5.58
CA LEU A 34 16.81 -3.63 6.30
C LEU A 34 17.57 -4.76 7.03
N PRO A 35 16.92 -5.75 7.67
CA PRO A 35 17.60 -6.86 8.34
C PRO A 35 18.45 -7.73 7.40
N PHE A 36 18.13 -7.78 6.10
CA PHE A 36 18.92 -8.53 5.12
C PHE A 36 20.27 -7.87 4.84
N THR A 37 20.46 -6.62 5.26
CA THR A 37 21.71 -5.87 5.16
C THR A 37 22.39 -5.74 6.51
N LYS A 38 23.65 -6.18 6.59
CA LYS A 38 24.45 -6.16 7.83
C LYS A 38 25.46 -5.02 7.87
N ASP A 39 25.87 -4.51 6.71
CA ASP A 39 26.82 -3.40 6.62
C ASP A 39 26.13 -2.10 7.04
N PRO A 40 26.61 -1.40 8.09
CA PRO A 40 26.01 -0.14 8.55
C PRO A 40 25.99 0.94 7.46
N THR A 41 27.01 0.99 6.60
CA THR A 41 27.10 1.96 5.52
C THR A 41 26.03 1.70 4.47
N GLU A 42 25.82 0.44 4.11
CA GLU A 42 24.75 0.07 3.18
C GLU A 42 23.36 0.37 3.78
N ARG A 43 23.17 0.17 5.08
CA ARG A 43 21.92 0.55 5.78
C ARG A 43 21.67 2.06 5.75
N ASP A 44 22.71 2.85 6.00
CA ASP A 44 22.62 4.31 5.95
C ASP A 44 22.21 4.77 4.55
N VAL A 45 22.82 4.20 3.50
CA VAL A 45 22.44 4.48 2.11
C VAL A 45 20.98 4.10 1.85
N MET A 46 20.52 2.93 2.30
CA MET A 46 19.13 2.50 2.12
C MET A 46 18.14 3.51 2.72
N VAL A 47 18.36 3.93 3.96
CA VAL A 47 17.52 4.91 4.68
C VAL A 47 17.57 6.28 4.00
N ASN A 48 18.74 6.73 3.56
CA ASN A 48 18.91 8.03 2.89
C ASN A 48 18.19 8.12 1.54
N THR A 49 17.88 6.99 0.89
CA THR A 49 17.16 7.01 -0.39
C THR A 49 15.72 7.54 -0.30
N VAL A 50 15.14 7.58 0.91
CA VAL A 50 13.74 7.94 1.15
C VAL A 50 13.54 9.10 2.12
N ALA A 51 14.60 9.48 2.85
CA ALA A 51 14.62 10.66 3.74
C ALA A 51 13.98 11.94 3.16
N PRO A 52 14.13 12.29 1.86
CA PRO A 52 13.54 13.51 1.32
C PRO A 52 12.02 13.45 1.03
N VAL A 53 11.43 12.25 0.99
CA VAL A 53 10.06 12.04 0.46
C VAL A 53 9.10 11.36 1.43
N TRP A 54 9.59 10.63 2.44
CA TRP A 54 8.76 9.79 3.31
C TRP A 54 7.63 10.55 4.03
N ASP A 55 7.93 11.73 4.58
CA ASP A 55 6.94 12.55 5.31
C ASP A 55 5.80 12.99 4.37
N GLY A 56 6.16 13.37 3.14
CA GLY A 56 5.18 13.68 2.10
C GLY A 56 4.34 12.47 1.69
N ASN A 57 4.88 11.26 1.73
CA ASN A 57 4.18 10.04 1.32
C ASN A 57 3.07 9.64 2.30
N GLU A 58 3.23 9.88 3.60
CA GLU A 58 2.20 9.60 4.62
C GLU A 58 0.95 10.47 4.44
N THR A 59 1.07 11.65 3.84
CA THR A 59 -0.07 12.57 3.65
C THR A 59 -1.21 11.96 2.83
N TRP A 60 -0.91 11.00 1.94
CA TRP A 60 -1.91 10.29 1.15
C TRP A 60 -2.83 9.42 2.00
N LEU A 61 -2.31 8.82 3.08
CA LEU A 61 -3.13 8.06 4.03
C LEU A 61 -4.09 8.98 4.77
N VAL A 62 -3.60 10.13 5.22
CA VAL A 62 -4.41 11.14 5.92
C VAL A 62 -5.52 11.67 5.01
N LEU A 63 -5.19 11.99 3.76
CA LEU A 63 -6.19 12.39 2.76
C LEU A 63 -7.24 11.30 2.54
N GLY A 64 -6.82 10.04 2.39
CA GLY A 64 -7.74 8.91 2.22
C GLY A 64 -8.70 8.76 3.40
N GLY A 65 -8.19 8.80 4.63
CA GLY A 65 -9.00 8.70 5.84
C GLY A 65 -9.96 9.88 6.03
N ALA A 66 -9.49 11.11 5.84
CA ALA A 66 -10.31 12.32 5.95
C ALA A 66 -11.38 12.39 4.85
N ALA A 67 -11.04 12.02 3.61
CA ALA A 67 -12.00 11.94 2.51
C ALA A 67 -13.05 10.86 2.76
N LEU A 68 -12.67 9.70 3.30
CA LEU A 68 -13.61 8.65 3.70
C LEU A 68 -14.56 9.14 4.78
N TYR A 69 -14.05 9.81 5.82
CA TYR A 69 -14.88 10.40 6.87
C TYR A 69 -15.90 11.41 6.32
N GLY A 70 -15.46 12.34 5.47
CA GLY A 70 -16.33 13.39 4.94
C GLY A 70 -17.31 12.91 3.87
N ALA A 71 -16.87 12.07 2.94
CA ALA A 71 -17.66 11.65 1.79
C ALA A 71 -18.52 10.40 2.07
N PHE A 72 -18.03 9.48 2.92
CA PHE A 72 -18.69 8.21 3.25
C PHE A 72 -18.67 7.94 4.78
N PRO A 73 -19.32 8.78 5.59
CA PRO A 73 -19.23 8.70 7.05
C PRO A 73 -19.68 7.35 7.63
N LEU A 74 -20.65 6.69 7.00
CA LEU A 74 -21.08 5.35 7.41
C LEU A 74 -19.96 4.31 7.20
N ALA A 75 -19.29 4.38 6.05
CA ALA A 75 -18.16 3.50 5.77
C ALA A 75 -17.02 3.73 6.77
N TYR A 76 -16.70 4.99 7.02
CA TYR A 76 -15.71 5.38 8.02
C TYR A 76 -16.04 4.83 9.40
N SER A 77 -17.26 5.02 9.91
CA SER A 77 -17.62 4.57 11.26
C SER A 77 -17.54 3.06 11.42
N VAL A 78 -18.01 2.30 10.43
CA VAL A 78 -17.99 0.83 10.49
C VAL A 78 -16.54 0.30 10.40
N ILE A 79 -15.73 0.84 9.50
CA ILE A 79 -14.34 0.41 9.30
C ILE A 79 -13.51 0.71 10.56
N ILE A 80 -13.62 1.92 11.11
CA ILE A 80 -12.90 2.29 12.33
C ILE A 80 -13.31 1.39 13.49
N ASP A 81 -14.61 1.17 13.70
CA ASP A 81 -15.10 0.35 14.80
C ASP A 81 -14.60 -1.11 14.67
N ALA A 82 -14.81 -1.72 13.50
CA ALA A 82 -14.40 -3.10 13.21
C ALA A 82 -12.88 -3.32 13.28
N LEU A 83 -12.09 -2.31 12.92
CA LEU A 83 -10.64 -2.40 12.80
C LEU A 83 -9.89 -1.51 13.79
N THR A 84 -10.53 -1.14 14.90
CA THR A 84 -9.94 -0.28 15.94
C THR A 84 -8.56 -0.79 16.36
N ILE A 85 -8.42 -2.10 16.61
CA ILE A 85 -7.17 -2.71 17.07
C ILE A 85 -6.10 -2.67 15.95
N PRO A 86 -6.31 -3.24 14.73
CA PRO A 86 -5.33 -3.13 13.65
C PRO A 86 -4.92 -1.69 13.32
N LEU A 87 -5.87 -0.76 13.23
CA LEU A 87 -5.58 0.63 12.87
C LEU A 87 -4.81 1.37 13.97
N THR A 88 -5.08 1.08 15.24
CA THR A 88 -4.29 1.63 16.36
C THR A 88 -2.87 1.08 16.35
N LEU A 89 -2.69 -0.22 16.10
CA LEU A 89 -1.37 -0.82 15.97
C LEU A 89 -0.60 -0.26 14.77
N MET A 90 -1.30 -0.03 13.65
CA MET A 90 -0.73 0.62 12.46
C MET A 90 -0.24 2.04 12.78
N LEU A 91 -1.03 2.84 13.51
CA LEU A 91 -0.65 4.18 13.96
C LEU A 91 0.59 4.13 14.86
N VAL A 92 0.63 3.21 15.82
CA VAL A 92 1.82 3.03 16.68
C VAL A 92 3.05 2.69 15.82
N GLY A 93 2.91 1.80 14.84
CA GLY A 93 3.99 1.46 13.91
C GLY A 93 4.49 2.68 13.11
N LEU A 94 3.58 3.52 12.61
CA LEU A 94 3.91 4.76 11.89
C LEU A 94 4.66 5.76 12.80
N ILE A 95 4.23 5.92 14.05
CA ILE A 95 4.92 6.77 15.03
C ILE A 95 6.36 6.28 15.25
N PHE A 96 6.55 4.98 15.50
CA PHE A 96 7.89 4.43 15.69
C PHE A 96 8.76 4.60 14.44
N ARG A 97 8.17 4.47 13.24
CA ARG A 97 8.86 4.70 11.96
C ARG A 97 9.36 6.14 11.84
N GLY A 98 8.47 7.12 11.98
CA GLY A 98 8.83 8.54 11.82
C GLY A 98 9.86 8.99 12.85
N VAL A 99 9.69 8.60 14.12
CA VAL A 99 10.67 8.91 15.17
C VAL A 99 12.01 8.22 14.89
N ALA A 100 12.00 6.97 14.42
CA ALA A 100 13.24 6.26 14.11
C ALA A 100 14.02 6.93 12.98
N PHE A 101 13.38 7.46 11.94
CA PHE A 101 14.08 8.22 10.89
C PHE A 101 14.81 9.43 11.46
N GLU A 102 14.10 10.31 12.16
CA GLU A 102 14.66 11.56 12.71
C GLU A 102 15.74 11.34 13.77
N PHE A 103 15.53 10.37 14.67
CA PHE A 103 16.43 10.15 15.80
C PHE A 103 17.64 9.32 15.41
N ARG A 104 17.53 8.43 14.42
CA ARG A 104 18.66 7.60 13.97
C ARG A 104 19.83 8.45 13.47
N PHE A 105 19.57 9.56 12.78
CA PHE A 105 20.63 10.49 12.33
C PHE A 105 21.33 11.21 13.47
N LYS A 106 20.61 11.48 14.56
CA LYS A 106 21.11 12.20 15.75
C LYS A 106 21.65 11.26 16.83
N ALA A 107 21.46 9.96 16.70
CA ALA A 107 21.80 8.97 17.71
C ALA A 107 23.30 8.69 17.78
N LEU A 108 23.80 8.61 19.01
CA LEU A 108 25.09 8.01 19.33
C LEU A 108 25.15 6.56 18.80
N PRO A 109 26.34 6.05 18.42
CA PRO A 109 26.48 4.71 17.84
C PRO A 109 25.80 3.59 18.64
N GLU A 110 25.79 3.70 19.97
CA GLU A 110 25.17 2.74 20.90
C GLU A 110 23.65 2.65 20.78
N HIS A 111 22.98 3.75 20.41
CA HIS A 111 21.52 3.81 20.27
C HIS A 111 21.03 3.57 18.84
N ARG A 112 21.93 3.55 17.84
CA ARG A 112 21.54 3.29 16.44
C ARG A 112 20.88 1.93 16.25
N ALA A 113 21.34 0.91 16.95
CA ALA A 113 20.75 -0.43 16.88
C ALA A 113 19.32 -0.48 17.47
N PHE A 114 18.97 0.41 18.40
CA PHE A 114 17.60 0.55 18.88
C PHE A 114 16.70 1.17 17.80
N TRP A 115 17.14 2.27 17.18
CA TRP A 115 16.37 2.94 16.14
C TRP A 115 16.24 2.11 14.85
N ASP A 116 17.28 1.36 14.47
CA ASP A 116 17.18 0.36 13.39
C ASP A 116 16.06 -0.65 13.69
N ARG A 117 16.00 -1.20 14.91
CA ARG A 117 14.97 -2.15 15.32
C ARG A 117 13.57 -1.51 15.38
N ALA A 118 13.47 -0.26 15.84
CA ALA A 118 12.22 0.48 15.86
C ALA A 118 11.71 0.74 14.44
N PHE A 119 12.60 1.10 13.50
CA PHE A 119 12.26 1.29 12.09
C PHE A 119 11.79 -0.01 11.42
N ILE A 120 12.50 -1.12 11.66
CA ILE A 120 12.12 -2.45 11.17
C ILE A 120 10.77 -2.88 11.74
N GLY A 121 10.61 -2.80 13.06
CA GLY A 121 9.40 -3.22 13.77
C GLY A 121 8.19 -2.37 13.41
N GLY A 122 8.35 -1.05 13.35
CA GLY A 122 7.31 -0.12 12.91
C GLY A 122 6.86 -0.40 11.48
N SER A 123 7.81 -0.58 10.56
CA SER A 123 7.49 -0.87 9.15
C SER A 123 6.77 -2.20 8.97
N LEU A 124 7.21 -3.25 9.68
CA LEU A 124 6.54 -4.56 9.68
C LEU A 124 5.13 -4.47 10.26
N LEU A 125 4.97 -3.82 11.42
CA LEU A 125 3.68 -3.71 12.11
C LEU A 125 2.67 -2.94 11.27
N THR A 126 3.05 -1.76 10.76
CA THR A 126 2.20 -0.92 9.90
C THR A 126 1.76 -1.70 8.65
N THR A 127 2.70 -2.34 7.95
CA THR A 127 2.40 -3.08 6.72
C THR A 127 1.50 -4.29 7.00
N PHE A 128 1.76 -5.02 8.08
CA PHE A 128 0.95 -6.17 8.46
C PHE A 128 -0.49 -5.77 8.79
N CYS A 129 -0.68 -4.73 9.61
CA CYS A 129 -1.99 -4.22 9.98
C CYS A 129 -2.75 -3.65 8.78
N GLN A 130 -2.05 -3.02 7.84
CA GLN A 130 -2.65 -2.54 6.59
C GLN A 130 -3.14 -3.71 5.71
N GLY A 131 -2.36 -4.79 5.58
CA GLY A 131 -2.79 -5.96 4.83
C GLY A 131 -3.96 -6.69 5.50
N ILE A 132 -3.98 -6.76 6.84
CA ILE A 132 -5.14 -7.24 7.61
C ILE A 132 -6.37 -6.37 7.32
N THR A 133 -6.22 -5.05 7.30
CA THR A 133 -7.32 -4.12 7.04
C THR A 133 -7.95 -4.38 5.67
N VAL A 134 -7.13 -4.49 4.62
CA VAL A 134 -7.61 -4.80 3.26
C VAL A 134 -8.28 -6.18 3.22
N GLY A 135 -7.66 -7.20 3.83
CA GLY A 135 -8.21 -8.55 3.87
C GLY A 135 -9.53 -8.65 4.64
N ALA A 136 -9.68 -7.90 5.74
CA ALA A 136 -10.91 -7.84 6.52
C ALA A 136 -12.03 -7.15 5.75
N VAL A 137 -11.74 -6.07 5.02
CA VAL A 137 -12.71 -5.40 4.13
C VAL A 137 -13.20 -6.36 3.04
N ILE A 138 -12.32 -7.17 2.46
CA ILE A 138 -12.68 -8.19 1.45
C ILE A 138 -13.56 -9.29 2.06
N ASN A 139 -13.20 -9.77 3.25
CA ASN A 139 -14.02 -10.74 3.98
C ASN A 139 -15.41 -10.21 4.34
N GLY A 140 -15.54 -8.88 4.41
CA GLY A 140 -16.77 -8.19 4.79
C GLY A 140 -16.93 -8.05 6.29
N PHE A 141 -17.86 -7.19 6.69
CA PHE A 141 -18.20 -6.92 8.09
C PHE A 141 -19.66 -7.28 8.37
N GLU A 142 -19.91 -7.84 9.55
CA GLU A 142 -21.27 -8.02 10.04
C GLU A 142 -21.82 -6.69 10.55
N ILE A 143 -22.96 -6.27 9.99
CA ILE A 143 -23.59 -4.97 10.29
C ILE A 143 -25.03 -5.23 10.70
N THR A 144 -25.45 -4.64 11.81
CA THR A 144 -26.84 -4.60 12.24
C THR A 144 -27.33 -3.15 12.18
N GLY A 145 -28.23 -2.84 11.24
CA GLY A 145 -28.66 -1.47 10.98
C GLY A 145 -27.54 -0.63 10.35
N ARG A 146 -27.00 0.34 11.09
CA ARG A 146 -25.89 1.22 10.66
C ARG A 146 -24.63 1.07 11.54
N HIS A 147 -24.58 0.02 12.36
CA HIS A 147 -23.50 -0.22 13.30
C HIS A 147 -22.83 -1.55 13.03
N PHE A 148 -21.52 -1.61 13.27
CA PHE A 148 -20.80 -2.86 13.29
C PHE A 148 -21.32 -3.72 14.44
N SER A 149 -21.62 -4.99 14.15
CA SER A 149 -22.13 -5.95 15.14
C SER A 149 -21.29 -7.23 15.24
N GLY A 150 -20.21 -7.32 14.46
CA GLY A 150 -19.30 -8.45 14.49
C GLY A 150 -18.37 -8.43 15.70
N SER A 151 -17.57 -9.49 15.83
CA SER A 151 -16.52 -9.54 16.86
C SER A 151 -15.41 -8.54 16.57
N ALA A 152 -14.93 -7.84 17.60
CA ALA A 152 -13.73 -6.99 17.52
C ALA A 152 -12.45 -7.79 17.18
N LEU A 153 -12.51 -9.12 17.22
CA LEU A 153 -11.41 -10.02 16.86
C LEU A 153 -11.58 -10.65 15.47
N SER A 154 -12.59 -10.26 14.68
CA SER A 154 -12.83 -10.81 13.33
C SER A 154 -11.63 -10.61 12.39
N TRP A 155 -10.78 -9.62 12.65
CA TRP A 155 -9.54 -9.38 11.91
C TRP A 155 -8.48 -10.48 12.11
N LEU A 156 -8.62 -11.35 13.14
CA LEU A 156 -7.76 -12.54 13.35
C LEU A 156 -8.15 -13.72 12.46
N ALA A 157 -9.15 -13.58 11.59
CA ALA A 157 -9.50 -14.63 10.65
C ALA A 157 -8.30 -14.99 9.74
N PRO A 158 -8.19 -16.25 9.28
CA PRO A 158 -7.03 -16.71 8.50
C PRO A 158 -6.77 -15.89 7.23
N PHE A 159 -7.82 -15.47 6.53
CA PHE A 159 -7.70 -14.71 5.29
C PHE A 159 -7.11 -13.29 5.50
N PRO A 160 -7.62 -12.43 6.41
CA PRO A 160 -6.98 -11.16 6.75
C PRO A 160 -5.53 -11.29 7.20
N LEU A 161 -5.21 -12.30 8.03
CA LEU A 161 -3.83 -12.55 8.45
C LEU A 161 -2.92 -12.89 7.26
N PHE A 162 -3.41 -13.73 6.35
CA PHE A 162 -2.69 -14.06 5.11
C PHE A 162 -2.48 -12.82 4.23
N CYS A 163 -3.48 -11.95 4.08
CA CYS A 163 -3.34 -10.67 3.39
C CYS A 163 -2.29 -9.77 4.06
N GLY A 164 -2.22 -9.76 5.39
CA GLY A 164 -1.17 -9.10 6.17
C GLY A 164 0.24 -9.55 5.75
N PHE A 165 0.48 -10.86 5.74
CA PHE A 165 1.77 -11.42 5.29
C PHE A 165 2.03 -11.16 3.81
N GLY A 166 0.99 -11.24 2.98
CA GLY A 166 1.08 -10.93 1.56
C GLY A 166 1.53 -9.49 1.31
N LEU A 167 1.01 -8.53 2.07
CA LEU A 167 1.39 -7.12 1.92
C LEU A 167 2.82 -6.85 2.39
N ILE A 168 3.32 -7.56 3.42
CA ILE A 168 4.74 -7.50 3.81
C ILE A 168 5.64 -7.87 2.62
N ILE A 169 5.30 -8.94 1.89
CA ILE A 169 6.07 -9.38 0.72
C ILE A 169 5.96 -8.34 -0.41
N ALA A 170 4.76 -7.79 -0.64
CA ALA A 170 4.53 -6.76 -1.64
C ALA A 170 5.35 -5.49 -1.37
N TYR A 171 5.41 -5.03 -0.12
CA TYR A 171 6.16 -3.83 0.25
C TYR A 171 7.66 -4.10 0.28
N ALA A 172 8.09 -5.28 0.74
CA ALA A 172 9.48 -5.70 0.60
C ALA A 172 9.94 -5.65 -0.86
N LEU A 173 9.09 -6.07 -1.82
CA LEU A 173 9.38 -6.03 -3.25
C LEU A 173 9.45 -4.59 -3.78
N LEU A 174 8.55 -3.71 -3.34
CA LEU A 174 8.60 -2.28 -3.64
C LEU A 174 9.90 -1.65 -3.13
N GLY A 175 10.26 -1.92 -1.86
CA GLY A 175 11.49 -1.42 -1.25
C GLY A 175 12.74 -1.92 -1.98
N SER A 176 12.81 -3.21 -2.31
CA SER A 176 13.98 -3.80 -2.99
C SER A 176 14.11 -3.25 -4.41
N SER A 177 13.02 -3.13 -5.16
CA SER A 177 13.04 -2.60 -6.52
C SER A 177 13.29 -1.09 -6.58
N TRP A 178 12.83 -0.32 -5.59
CA TRP A 178 13.22 1.08 -5.40
C TRP A 178 14.72 1.22 -5.17
N LEU A 179 15.30 0.40 -4.29
CA LEU A 179 16.74 0.42 -4.04
C LEU A 179 17.57 0.03 -5.27
N ILE A 180 17.09 -0.86 -6.14
CA ILE A 180 17.75 -1.13 -7.43
C ILE A 180 17.86 0.17 -8.25
N MET A 181 16.82 0.99 -8.28
CA MET A 181 16.83 2.26 -9.01
C MET A 181 17.76 3.31 -8.36
N LYS A 182 17.86 3.32 -7.03
CA LYS A 182 18.56 4.36 -6.26
C LYS A 182 20.00 4.06 -5.87
N THR A 183 20.45 2.80 -6.00
CA THR A 183 21.76 2.36 -5.50
C THR A 183 22.65 1.78 -6.60
N GLU A 184 23.93 1.57 -6.28
CA GLU A 184 24.94 1.05 -7.21
C GLU A 184 25.73 -0.12 -6.61
N TYR A 185 26.54 -0.76 -7.46
CA TYR A 185 27.54 -1.76 -7.08
C TYR A 185 26.98 -2.95 -6.27
N ARG A 186 27.52 -3.18 -5.07
CA ARG A 186 27.22 -4.34 -4.23
C ARG A 186 25.77 -4.35 -3.74
N LEU A 187 25.28 -3.21 -3.28
CA LEU A 187 23.91 -3.06 -2.79
C LEU A 187 22.91 -3.28 -3.92
N HIS A 188 23.17 -2.71 -5.11
CA HIS A 188 22.36 -2.94 -6.31
C HIS A 188 22.22 -4.42 -6.66
N ARG A 189 23.34 -5.15 -6.75
CA ARG A 189 23.33 -6.58 -7.09
C ARG A 189 22.55 -7.41 -6.07
N LYS A 190 22.73 -7.09 -4.79
CA LYS A 190 22.02 -7.76 -3.70
C LYS A 190 20.50 -7.53 -3.76
N MET A 191 20.08 -6.30 -4.04
CA MET A 191 18.67 -5.97 -4.20
C MET A 191 18.06 -6.62 -5.44
N CYS A 192 18.83 -6.77 -6.52
CA CYS A 192 18.43 -7.57 -7.70
C CYS A 192 18.14 -9.02 -7.33
N SER A 193 19.04 -9.69 -6.59
CA SER A 193 18.82 -11.07 -6.14
C SER A 193 17.60 -11.18 -5.22
N LEU A 194 17.44 -10.27 -4.25
CA LEU A 194 16.31 -10.26 -3.34
C LEU A 194 14.97 -10.05 -4.08
N THR A 195 14.95 -9.14 -5.06
CA THR A 195 13.77 -8.84 -5.89
C THR A 195 13.27 -10.07 -6.64
N VAL A 196 14.15 -10.94 -7.13
CA VAL A 196 13.74 -12.19 -7.81
C VAL A 196 12.93 -13.08 -6.84
N TYR A 197 13.44 -13.32 -5.64
CA TYR A 197 12.75 -14.16 -4.66
C TYR A 197 11.43 -13.53 -4.18
N LEU A 198 11.43 -12.22 -3.93
CA LEU A 198 10.23 -11.50 -3.51
C LEU A 198 9.16 -11.45 -4.60
N ALA A 199 9.55 -11.33 -5.88
CA ALA A 199 8.61 -11.34 -7.01
C ALA A 199 7.92 -12.71 -7.13
N LEU A 200 8.67 -13.80 -7.00
CA LEU A 200 8.11 -15.15 -7.02
C LEU A 200 7.24 -15.43 -5.78
N ALA A 201 7.65 -14.97 -4.61
CA ALA A 201 6.85 -15.08 -3.39
C ALA A 201 5.53 -14.29 -3.51
N LEU A 202 5.57 -13.08 -4.07
CA LEU A 202 4.36 -12.28 -4.30
C LEU A 202 3.44 -12.94 -5.34
N LEU A 203 3.99 -13.52 -6.40
CA LEU A 203 3.20 -14.28 -7.37
C LEU A 203 2.47 -15.46 -6.71
N ALA A 204 3.14 -16.18 -5.81
CA ALA A 204 2.52 -17.26 -5.05
C ALA A 204 1.39 -16.74 -4.15
N VAL A 205 1.60 -15.62 -3.45
CA VAL A 205 0.56 -14.94 -2.65
C VAL A 205 -0.64 -14.55 -3.51
N ILE A 206 -0.40 -13.91 -4.67
CA ILE A 206 -1.46 -13.52 -5.61
C ILE A 206 -2.23 -14.75 -6.08
N ALA A 207 -1.55 -15.85 -6.39
CA ALA A 207 -2.19 -17.09 -6.79
C ALA A 207 -3.08 -17.66 -5.67
N VAL A 208 -2.60 -17.68 -4.43
CA VAL A 208 -3.39 -18.13 -3.26
C VAL A 208 -4.62 -17.24 -3.06
N ILE A 209 -4.48 -15.91 -3.09
CA ILE A 209 -5.62 -14.99 -2.96
C ILE A 209 -6.60 -15.18 -4.11
N SER A 210 -6.12 -15.30 -5.34
CA SER A 210 -6.96 -15.50 -6.54
C SER A 210 -7.76 -16.81 -6.51
N ILE A 211 -7.29 -17.82 -5.77
CA ILE A 211 -8.02 -19.07 -5.56
C ILE A 211 -8.95 -18.94 -4.34
N TRP A 212 -8.45 -18.41 -3.22
CA TRP A 212 -9.18 -18.34 -1.96
C TRP A 212 -10.40 -17.42 -2.08
N THR A 213 -10.26 -16.22 -2.64
CA THR A 213 -11.33 -15.21 -2.70
C THR A 213 -12.61 -15.72 -3.38
N PRO A 214 -12.58 -16.29 -4.61
CA PRO A 214 -13.79 -16.81 -5.23
C PRO A 214 -14.35 -18.06 -4.53
N LEU A 215 -13.52 -18.87 -3.86
CA LEU A 215 -14.01 -20.01 -3.08
C LEU A 215 -14.74 -19.57 -1.80
N ALA A 216 -14.32 -18.45 -1.21
CA ALA A 216 -14.93 -17.89 -0.01
C ALA A 216 -16.17 -17.03 -0.31
N HIS A 217 -16.20 -16.35 -1.46
CA HIS A 217 -17.24 -15.39 -1.82
C HIS A 217 -17.89 -15.72 -3.17
N ALA A 218 -19.10 -16.30 -3.13
CA ALA A 218 -19.85 -16.70 -4.32
C ALA A 218 -20.13 -15.54 -5.27
N ASP A 219 -20.38 -14.33 -4.75
CA ASP A 219 -20.61 -13.13 -5.57
C ASP A 219 -19.37 -12.74 -6.38
N ILE A 220 -18.18 -12.87 -5.78
CA ILE A 220 -16.91 -12.61 -6.46
C ILE A 220 -16.65 -13.69 -7.51
N ALA A 221 -16.91 -14.97 -7.20
CA ALA A 221 -16.81 -16.05 -8.17
C ALA A 221 -17.73 -15.82 -9.37
N LEU A 222 -18.99 -15.44 -9.13
CA LEU A 222 -19.93 -15.12 -10.20
C LEU A 222 -19.39 -13.95 -11.04
N ARG A 223 -18.88 -12.90 -10.41
CA ARG A 223 -18.30 -11.74 -11.11
C ARG A 223 -17.09 -12.12 -11.97
N TRP A 224 -16.23 -13.00 -11.48
CA TRP A 224 -15.00 -13.37 -12.19
C TRP A 224 -15.23 -14.38 -13.33
N PHE A 225 -16.13 -15.34 -13.12
CA PHE A 225 -16.27 -16.50 -14.01
C PHE A 225 -17.55 -16.47 -14.88
N SER A 226 -18.48 -15.54 -14.64
CA SER A 226 -19.65 -15.36 -15.53
C SER A 226 -19.25 -14.76 -16.88
N LEU A 227 -19.98 -15.16 -17.92
CA LEU A 227 -19.90 -14.49 -19.23
C LEU A 227 -20.82 -13.26 -19.23
N PRO A 228 -20.38 -12.10 -19.76
CA PRO A 228 -19.13 -11.85 -20.48
C PRO A 228 -17.94 -11.40 -19.61
N ASN A 229 -18.11 -11.21 -18.29
CA ASN A 229 -17.09 -10.66 -17.39
C ASN A 229 -15.75 -11.40 -17.43
N LEU A 230 -15.79 -12.73 -17.60
CA LEU A 230 -14.60 -13.55 -17.76
C LEU A 230 -13.66 -13.02 -18.87
N TYR A 231 -14.19 -12.60 -20.02
CA TYR A 231 -13.36 -12.08 -21.11
C TYR A 231 -12.71 -10.74 -20.79
N PHE A 232 -13.38 -9.90 -20.01
CA PHE A 232 -12.83 -8.62 -19.57
C PHE A 232 -11.79 -8.78 -18.46
N LEU A 233 -11.90 -9.83 -17.64
CA LEU A 233 -11.02 -10.08 -16.50
C LEU A 233 -9.85 -11.01 -16.82
N LEU A 234 -9.96 -11.87 -17.83
CA LEU A 234 -8.89 -12.80 -18.26
C LEU A 234 -7.54 -12.11 -18.57
N PRO A 235 -7.47 -10.88 -19.11
CA PRO A 235 -6.20 -10.19 -19.30
C PRO A 235 -5.43 -9.94 -18.00
N VAL A 236 -6.10 -9.77 -16.85
CA VAL A 236 -5.46 -9.45 -15.57
C VAL A 236 -4.46 -10.52 -15.12
N PRO A 237 -4.82 -11.81 -14.97
CA PRO A 237 -3.86 -12.84 -14.58
C PRO A 237 -2.73 -13.01 -15.62
N LEU A 238 -3.01 -12.83 -16.91
CA LEU A 238 -1.98 -12.87 -17.95
C LEU A 238 -0.97 -11.72 -17.79
N LEU A 239 -1.45 -10.51 -17.51
CA LEU A 239 -0.60 -9.35 -17.23
C LEU A 239 0.20 -9.51 -15.94
N VAL A 240 -0.37 -10.15 -14.91
CA VAL A 240 0.37 -10.47 -13.67
C VAL A 240 1.53 -11.43 -13.97
N LEU A 241 1.28 -12.51 -14.71
CA LEU A 241 2.30 -13.48 -15.10
C LEU A 241 3.39 -12.83 -15.98
N ALA A 242 2.98 -12.05 -17.00
CA ALA A 242 3.89 -11.35 -17.88
C ALA A 242 4.74 -10.31 -17.13
N SER A 243 4.13 -9.51 -16.26
CA SER A 243 4.82 -8.49 -15.46
C SER A 243 5.80 -9.13 -14.48
N THR A 244 5.41 -10.25 -13.86
CA THR A 244 6.30 -11.00 -12.96
C THR A 244 7.48 -11.59 -13.71
N TRP A 245 7.26 -12.20 -14.87
CA TRP A 245 8.33 -12.75 -15.69
C TRP A 245 9.30 -11.66 -16.15
N CYS A 246 8.78 -10.54 -16.65
CA CYS A 246 9.59 -9.37 -17.02
C CYS A 246 10.37 -8.81 -15.82
N LEU A 247 9.75 -8.77 -14.63
CA LEU A 247 10.38 -8.28 -13.40
C LEU A 247 11.53 -9.18 -12.99
N VAL A 248 11.31 -10.48 -12.91
CA VAL A 248 12.33 -11.49 -12.58
C VAL A 248 13.46 -11.44 -13.59
N ARG A 249 13.15 -11.41 -14.89
CA ARG A 249 14.16 -11.30 -15.96
C ARG A 249 14.95 -10.01 -15.85
N SER A 250 14.30 -8.88 -15.57
CA SER A 250 14.97 -7.59 -15.43
C SER A 250 15.87 -7.56 -14.20
N ALA A 251 15.41 -8.09 -13.06
CA ALA A 251 16.20 -8.14 -11.84
C ALA A 251 17.40 -9.10 -11.99
N TYR A 252 17.20 -10.27 -12.60
CA TYR A 252 18.27 -11.23 -12.88
C TYR A 252 19.38 -10.66 -13.78
N ASN A 253 18.99 -9.83 -14.77
CA ASN A 253 19.93 -9.16 -15.68
C ASN A 253 20.46 -7.82 -15.14
N TYR A 254 20.33 -7.55 -13.84
CA TYR A 254 20.81 -6.31 -13.20
C TYR A 254 20.24 -5.03 -13.83
N GLY A 255 18.96 -5.05 -14.18
CA GLY A 255 18.24 -3.88 -14.68
C GLY A 255 18.25 -2.70 -13.70
N ASN A 256 17.98 -1.50 -14.21
CA ASN A 256 18.04 -0.26 -13.42
C ASN A 256 16.64 0.21 -13.01
N TYR A 257 15.88 0.82 -13.93
CA TYR A 257 14.55 1.38 -13.65
C TYR A 257 13.41 0.36 -13.82
N ALA A 258 13.55 -0.59 -14.74
CA ALA A 258 12.49 -1.52 -15.11
C ALA A 258 11.93 -2.35 -13.93
N PRO A 259 12.75 -2.86 -12.97
CA PRO A 259 12.20 -3.61 -11.84
C PRO A 259 11.20 -2.81 -10.99
N PHE A 260 11.46 -1.52 -10.77
CA PHE A 260 10.56 -0.68 -9.98
C PHE A 260 9.23 -0.45 -10.71
N PHE A 261 9.26 -0.05 -11.99
CA PHE A 261 8.04 0.18 -12.77
C PHE A 261 7.20 -1.09 -12.96
N LEU A 262 7.84 -2.25 -13.14
CA LEU A 262 7.13 -3.53 -13.23
C LEU A 262 6.52 -3.94 -11.89
N THR A 263 7.18 -3.61 -10.77
CA THR A 263 6.61 -3.79 -9.43
C THR A 263 5.40 -2.89 -9.23
N LEU A 264 5.48 -1.60 -9.62
CA LEU A 264 4.34 -0.69 -9.58
C LEU A 264 3.16 -1.21 -10.42
N LEU A 265 3.43 -1.75 -11.60
CA LEU A 265 2.41 -2.37 -12.44
C LEU A 265 1.77 -3.58 -11.75
N LEU A 266 2.54 -4.45 -11.10
CA LEU A 266 2.01 -5.59 -10.34
C LEU A 266 1.10 -5.13 -9.19
N ILE A 267 1.52 -4.13 -8.42
CA ILE A 267 0.72 -3.56 -7.33
C ILE A 267 -0.57 -2.95 -7.86
N PHE A 268 -0.49 -2.20 -8.96
CA PHE A 268 -1.67 -1.62 -9.63
C PHE A 268 -2.63 -2.71 -10.12
N LEU A 269 -2.14 -3.77 -10.75
CA LEU A 269 -2.96 -4.90 -11.20
C LEU A 269 -3.67 -5.58 -10.02
N GLY A 270 -2.95 -5.88 -8.93
CA GLY A 270 -3.54 -6.45 -7.72
C GLY A 270 -4.61 -5.55 -7.10
N PHE A 271 -4.31 -4.25 -6.94
CA PHE A 271 -5.23 -3.27 -6.39
C PHE A 271 -6.49 -3.09 -7.26
N SER A 272 -6.32 -3.02 -8.58
CA SER A 272 -7.45 -2.93 -9.52
C SER A 272 -8.34 -4.18 -9.49
N GLY A 273 -7.75 -5.38 -9.37
CA GLY A 273 -8.49 -6.63 -9.23
C GLY A 273 -9.37 -6.65 -7.99
N LEU A 274 -8.87 -6.15 -6.86
CA LEU A 274 -9.66 -5.96 -5.65
C LEU A 274 -10.78 -4.94 -5.85
N GLY A 275 -10.47 -3.78 -6.44
CA GLY A 275 -11.46 -2.73 -6.69
C GLY A 275 -12.63 -3.20 -7.57
N ILE A 276 -12.34 -3.93 -8.65
CA ILE A 276 -13.38 -4.50 -9.53
C ILE A 276 -14.21 -5.57 -8.80
N SER A 277 -13.58 -6.35 -7.92
CA SER A 277 -14.26 -7.41 -7.17
C SER A 277 -15.26 -6.86 -6.17
N LEU A 278 -14.94 -5.73 -5.52
CA LEU A 278 -15.78 -5.14 -4.48
C LEU A 278 -16.81 -4.15 -5.02
N TRP A 279 -16.58 -3.55 -6.20
CA TRP A 279 -17.49 -2.57 -6.81
C TRP A 279 -18.95 -3.07 -6.90
N PRO A 280 -19.98 -2.24 -6.61
CA PRO A 280 -19.93 -0.86 -6.12
C PRO A 280 -19.97 -0.73 -4.59
N ASN A 281 -19.65 -1.80 -3.87
CA ASN A 281 -19.76 -1.84 -2.42
C ASN A 281 -18.49 -1.29 -1.76
N ILE A 282 -18.68 -0.30 -0.89
CA ILE A 282 -17.61 0.24 -0.05
C ILE A 282 -17.46 -0.58 1.23
N ILE A 283 -18.56 -1.17 1.72
CA ILE A 283 -18.53 -2.23 2.73
C ILE A 283 -19.20 -3.48 2.13
N PRO A 284 -18.42 -4.45 1.68
CA PRO A 284 -18.95 -5.69 1.12
C PRO A 284 -19.69 -6.54 2.18
N PRO A 285 -20.77 -7.24 1.80
CA PRO A 285 -21.47 -7.20 0.51
C PRO A 285 -22.64 -6.20 0.45
N SER A 286 -22.95 -5.49 1.54
CA SER A 286 -24.28 -4.91 1.76
C SER A 286 -24.39 -3.39 1.58
N VAL A 287 -23.29 -2.63 1.64
CA VAL A 287 -23.35 -1.16 1.61
C VAL A 287 -22.65 -0.62 0.36
N SER A 288 -23.44 -0.04 -0.55
CA SER A 288 -22.92 0.63 -1.75
C SER A 288 -22.31 1.99 -1.44
N ILE A 289 -21.54 2.54 -2.37
CA ILE A 289 -21.03 3.92 -2.27
C ILE A 289 -22.16 4.95 -2.12
N TRP A 290 -23.34 4.71 -2.71
CA TRP A 290 -24.46 5.64 -2.62
C TRP A 290 -25.18 5.55 -1.28
N ASP A 291 -25.27 4.35 -0.70
CA ASP A 291 -25.88 4.15 0.62
C ASP A 291 -25.03 4.74 1.76
N ALA A 292 -23.70 4.71 1.58
CA ALA A 292 -22.75 5.25 2.53
C ALA A 292 -22.51 6.76 2.39
N ALA A 293 -22.97 7.38 1.30
CA ALA A 293 -22.65 8.76 0.94
C ALA A 293 -23.21 9.79 1.94
N SER A 294 -22.45 10.85 2.18
CA SER A 294 -22.94 12.04 2.88
C SER A 294 -23.83 12.90 1.97
N PRO A 295 -24.57 13.89 2.51
CA PRO A 295 -25.41 14.77 1.70
C PRO A 295 -24.62 15.45 0.57
N PRO A 296 -25.21 15.62 -0.64
CA PRO A 296 -24.51 16.21 -1.79
C PRO A 296 -23.91 17.59 -1.52
N GLN A 297 -24.51 18.39 -0.62
CA GLN A 297 -24.00 19.69 -0.22
C GLN A 297 -22.64 19.58 0.48
N SER A 298 -22.48 18.60 1.37
CA SER A 298 -21.22 18.34 2.08
C SER A 298 -20.14 17.84 1.11
N GLN A 299 -20.50 16.88 0.25
CA GLN A 299 -19.59 16.37 -0.79
C GLN A 299 -19.15 17.49 -1.74
N GLY A 300 -20.07 18.35 -2.18
CA GLY A 300 -19.79 19.48 -3.07
C GLY A 300 -18.88 20.51 -2.41
N PHE A 301 -19.15 20.89 -1.17
CA PHE A 301 -18.33 21.83 -0.41
C PHE A 301 -16.88 21.35 -0.28
N MET A 302 -16.68 20.11 0.18
CA MET A 302 -15.34 19.54 0.32
C MET A 302 -14.64 19.40 -1.03
N LEU A 303 -15.39 19.14 -2.12
CA LEU A 303 -14.82 18.87 -3.43
C LEU A 303 -14.14 20.12 -4.00
N VAL A 304 -14.68 21.30 -3.71
CA VAL A 304 -14.04 22.58 -4.06
C VAL A 304 -12.63 22.67 -3.46
N GLY A 305 -12.48 22.32 -2.18
CA GLY A 305 -11.18 22.25 -1.52
C GLY A 305 -10.27 21.18 -2.12
N GLY A 306 -10.80 19.98 -2.36
CA GLY A 306 -10.07 18.87 -2.97
C GLY A 306 -9.53 19.20 -4.38
N LEU A 307 -10.33 19.86 -5.21
CA LEU A 307 -9.94 20.26 -6.57
C LEU A 307 -8.81 21.30 -6.60
N LEU A 308 -8.64 22.09 -5.54
CA LEU A 308 -7.53 23.04 -5.41
C LEU A 308 -6.30 22.41 -4.78
N ILE A 309 -6.48 21.67 -3.68
CA ILE A 309 -5.39 21.14 -2.88
C ILE A 309 -4.71 19.95 -3.57
N ILE A 310 -5.46 19.01 -4.14
CA ILE A 310 -4.89 17.79 -4.75
C ILE A 310 -3.90 18.12 -5.87
N PRO A 311 -4.18 19.03 -6.83
CA PRO A 311 -3.22 19.40 -7.86
C PRO A 311 -1.95 20.07 -7.30
N VAL A 312 -2.10 20.91 -6.28
CA VAL A 312 -0.94 21.53 -5.60
C VAL A 312 -0.09 20.45 -4.92
N VAL A 313 -0.74 19.49 -4.27
CA VAL A 313 -0.08 18.36 -3.61
C VAL A 313 0.71 17.53 -4.62
N LEU A 314 0.08 17.19 -5.74
CA LEU A 314 0.74 16.46 -6.83
C LEU A 314 1.88 17.25 -7.46
N GLY A 315 1.72 18.57 -7.62
CA GLY A 315 2.75 19.46 -8.16
C GLY A 315 4.01 19.47 -7.30
N TYR A 316 3.88 19.73 -5.99
CA TYR A 316 5.04 19.70 -5.09
C TYR A 316 5.64 18.30 -4.99
N THR A 317 4.81 17.25 -4.94
CA THR A 317 5.29 15.87 -4.85
C THR A 317 6.13 15.53 -6.08
N SER A 318 5.60 15.80 -7.28
CA SER A 318 6.31 15.58 -8.55
C SER A 318 7.63 16.35 -8.60
N TRP A 319 7.63 17.60 -8.13
CA TRP A 319 8.83 18.41 -8.03
C TRP A 319 9.88 17.81 -7.08
N SER A 320 9.47 17.34 -5.91
CA SER A 320 10.37 16.68 -4.94
C SER A 320 11.04 15.44 -5.57
N TYR A 321 10.26 14.54 -6.17
CA TYR A 321 10.81 13.37 -6.86
C TYR A 321 11.71 13.74 -8.05
N TYR A 322 11.41 14.82 -8.76
CA TYR A 322 12.25 15.33 -9.84
C TYR A 322 13.61 15.85 -9.33
N VAL A 323 13.61 16.62 -8.24
CA VAL A 323 14.83 17.16 -7.60
C VAL A 323 15.70 16.02 -7.07
N PHE A 324 15.10 15.03 -6.39
CA PHE A 324 15.81 13.91 -5.78
C PHE A 324 15.90 12.66 -6.68
N ARG A 325 15.84 12.82 -8.00
CA ARG A 325 15.86 11.68 -8.95
C ARG A 325 17.18 10.91 -9.01
N GLY A 326 18.29 11.52 -8.59
CA GLY A 326 19.62 10.94 -8.62
C GLY A 326 19.76 9.67 -7.78
N LYS A 327 20.86 8.94 -8.00
CA LYS A 327 21.27 7.81 -7.16
C LYS A 327 22.02 8.31 -5.94
N VAL A 328 21.88 7.60 -4.82
CA VAL A 328 22.52 7.96 -3.54
C VAL A 328 23.84 7.21 -3.42
N LYS A 329 24.94 7.95 -3.17
CA LYS A 329 26.28 7.37 -2.95
C LYS A 329 26.62 7.26 -1.47
N SER A 330 27.51 6.33 -1.13
CA SER A 330 28.07 6.24 0.22
C SER A 330 28.81 7.53 0.59
N GLY A 331 28.42 8.16 1.70
CA GLY A 331 28.99 9.42 2.19
C GLY A 331 28.19 10.68 1.85
N GLU A 332 27.13 10.58 1.04
CA GLU A 332 26.17 11.67 0.86
C GLU A 332 25.11 11.59 1.98
N ASN A 333 25.16 12.55 2.91
CA ASN A 333 24.13 12.73 3.93
C ASN A 333 23.12 13.76 3.44
N TYR A 334 21.84 13.56 3.77
CA TYR A 334 20.76 14.52 3.51
C TYR A 334 20.87 15.78 4.38
N HIS A 335 21.75 15.78 5.38
CA HIS A 335 22.03 16.89 6.29
C HIS A 335 23.45 17.42 6.13
#